data_AF-A0A8I2DSU2-F1
#
_entry.id   AF-A0A8I2DSU2-F1
#
_cell.length_a   1.000
_cell.length_b   1.000
_cell.length_c   1.000
_cell.angle_alpha   90.00
_cell.angle_beta   90.00
_cell.angle_gamma   90.00
#
_symmetry.space_group_name_H-M   'P 1'
#
loop_
_entity.id
_entity.type
_entity.pdbx_description
1 polymer ?
#
loop_
_entity_poly.entity_id
_entity_poly.type
_entity_poly.pdbx_seq_one_letter_code
_entity_poly.pdbx_strand_id
1 'polypeptide(L)'
;MAEAEDKELRARKDRERDELYALDISGVEWHSAPGTESHEERVEIAYLPEGAVAMRSSLDHDTVLRYTEAEWRAFVLGARDGEFDLEPTAERSGGDVE
;
A
#
# COMPACT_ATOMS: atom_id res chain seq x y z
N MET A 1 25.06 -15.06 16.81
CA MET A 1 24.24 -14.03 17.49
C MET A 1 23.35 -13.32 16.48
N ALA A 2 23.91 -12.60 15.49
CA ALA A 2 23.14 -11.91 14.45
C ALA A 2 22.12 -12.79 13.69
N GLU A 3 22.46 -14.04 13.36
CA GLU A 3 21.53 -14.96 12.67
C GLU A 3 20.33 -15.38 13.54
N ALA A 4 20.52 -15.47 14.86
CA ALA A 4 19.43 -15.82 15.78
C ALA A 4 18.48 -14.63 15.95
N GLU A 5 19.03 -13.42 16.08
CA GLU A 5 18.26 -12.17 16.19
C GLU A 5 17.43 -11.90 14.92
N ASP A 6 18.00 -12.13 13.73
CA ASP A 6 17.27 -12.00 12.46
C ASP A 6 16.13 -13.02 12.35
N LYS A 7 16.36 -14.26 12.77
CA LYS A 7 15.34 -15.31 12.78
C LYS A 7 14.18 -14.95 13.72
N GLU A 8 14.48 -14.42 14.90
CA GLU A 8 13.46 -13.97 15.86
C GLU A 8 12.65 -12.79 15.32
N LEU A 9 13.31 -11.84 14.64
CA LEU A 9 12.65 -10.70 13.99
C LEU A 9 11.68 -11.15 12.90
N ARG A 10 12.13 -12.04 11.99
CA ARG A 10 11.27 -12.59 10.93
C ARG A 10 10.07 -13.33 11.51
N ALA A 11 10.29 -14.18 12.51
CA ALA A 11 9.21 -14.90 13.16
C ALA A 11 8.20 -13.95 13.83
N ARG A 12 8.64 -12.83 14.40
CA ARG A 12 7.74 -11.80 14.92
C ARG A 12 6.91 -11.16 13.81
N LYS A 13 7.55 -10.74 12.71
CA LYS A 13 6.87 -10.14 11.56
C LYS A 13 5.87 -11.09 10.90
N ASP A 14 6.20 -12.37 10.80
CA ASP A 14 5.30 -13.37 10.25
C ASP A 14 4.04 -13.53 11.12
N ARG A 15 4.18 -13.57 12.46
CA ARG A 15 3.02 -13.62 13.37
C ARG A 15 2.15 -12.37 13.24
N GLU A 16 2.76 -11.20 13.22
CA GLU A 16 2.04 -9.92 13.06
C GLU A 16 1.29 -9.86 11.73
N ARG A 17 1.92 -10.31 10.64
CA ARG A 17 1.26 -10.45 9.33
C ARG A 17 0.09 -11.44 9.41
N ASP A 18 0.31 -12.62 9.98
CA ASP A 18 -0.72 -13.66 10.04
C ASP A 18 -1.93 -13.19 10.88
N GLU A 19 -1.70 -12.50 11.99
CA GLU A 19 -2.74 -11.85 12.81
C GLU A 19 -3.50 -10.77 12.00
N LEU A 20 -2.78 -9.93 11.26
CA LEU A 20 -3.35 -8.90 10.42
C LEU A 20 -4.24 -9.48 9.30
N TYR A 21 -3.83 -10.59 8.69
CA TYR A 21 -4.60 -11.29 7.65
C TYR A 21 -5.74 -12.14 8.21
N ALA A 22 -5.71 -12.50 9.50
CA ALA A 22 -6.82 -13.17 10.18
C ALA A 22 -7.99 -12.24 10.51
N LEU A 23 -7.80 -10.91 10.48
CA LEU A 23 -8.89 -9.96 10.73
C LEU A 23 -10.04 -10.13 9.72
N ASP A 24 -11.26 -10.09 10.22
CA ASP A 24 -12.46 -9.99 9.39
C ASP A 24 -12.60 -8.56 8.85
N ILE A 25 -12.60 -8.45 7.52
CA ILE A 25 -12.73 -7.19 6.80
C ILE A 25 -14.05 -7.09 6.01
N SER A 26 -14.97 -8.02 6.22
CA SER A 26 -16.24 -8.06 5.46
C SER A 26 -17.13 -6.83 5.72
N GLY A 27 -17.01 -6.20 6.89
CA GLY A 27 -17.81 -5.05 7.32
C GLY A 27 -17.08 -3.71 7.33
N VAL A 28 -15.87 -3.62 6.79
CA VAL A 28 -15.09 -2.38 6.82
C VAL A 28 -15.59 -1.39 5.77
N GLU A 29 -15.47 -0.10 6.10
CA GLU A 29 -15.75 0.98 5.15
C GLU A 29 -14.53 1.21 4.24
N TRP A 30 -14.79 1.25 2.93
CA TRP A 30 -13.76 1.49 1.92
C TRP A 30 -13.82 2.95 1.46
N HIS A 31 -12.67 3.60 1.46
CA HIS A 31 -12.49 4.99 1.11
C HIS A 31 -11.63 5.13 -0.14
N SER A 32 -12.03 6.01 -1.05
CA SER A 32 -11.22 6.43 -2.20
C SER A 32 -10.67 7.84 -1.96
N ALA A 33 -9.68 8.24 -2.76
CA ALA A 33 -9.19 9.61 -2.74
C ALA A 33 -10.31 10.61 -3.08
N PRO A 34 -10.33 11.81 -2.46
CA PRO A 34 -11.26 12.87 -2.84
C PRO A 34 -11.11 13.25 -4.31
N GLY A 35 -12.24 13.43 -5.00
CA GLY A 35 -12.26 13.86 -6.40
C GLY A 35 -12.16 12.73 -7.42
N THR A 36 -12.05 11.47 -6.99
CA THR A 36 -12.15 10.31 -7.89
C THR A 36 -13.60 9.95 -8.16
N GLU A 37 -13.95 9.78 -9.44
CA GLU A 37 -15.27 9.37 -9.87
C GLU A 37 -15.44 7.84 -9.82
N SER A 38 -16.68 7.36 -9.73
CA SER A 38 -16.98 5.92 -9.56
C SER A 38 -16.56 5.06 -10.75
N HIS A 39 -16.38 5.66 -11.93
CA HIS A 39 -16.00 4.99 -13.16
C HIS A 39 -14.49 4.98 -13.44
N GLU A 40 -13.70 5.70 -12.63
CA GLU A 40 -12.24 5.72 -12.74
C GLU A 40 -11.61 4.55 -11.97
N GLU A 41 -10.52 4.00 -12.51
CA GLU A 41 -9.65 3.09 -11.77
C GLU A 41 -9.01 3.83 -10.60
N ARG A 42 -9.11 3.25 -9.41
CA ARG A 42 -8.68 3.91 -8.19
C ARG A 42 -8.23 2.93 -7.13
N VAL A 43 -7.40 3.42 -6.23
CA VAL A 43 -7.03 2.71 -5.01
C VAL A 43 -8.07 3.00 -3.94
N GLU A 44 -8.50 1.95 -3.25
CA GLU A 44 -9.37 2.04 -2.09
C GLU A 44 -8.62 1.57 -0.84
N ILE A 45 -8.85 2.26 0.27
CA ILE A 45 -8.30 1.89 1.58
C ILE A 45 -9.39 1.72 2.62
N ALA A 46 -9.16 0.86 3.60
CA ALA A 46 -10.01 0.72 4.77
C ALA A 46 -9.15 0.75 6.04
N TYR A 47 -9.60 1.51 7.04
CA TYR A 47 -8.95 1.56 8.35
C TYR A 47 -9.33 0.33 9.17
N LEU A 48 -8.32 -0.33 9.72
CA LEU A 48 -8.45 -1.52 10.56
C LEU A 48 -8.11 -1.17 12.03
N PRO A 49 -8.37 -2.09 12.99
CA PRO A 49 -7.91 -1.93 14.36
C PRO A 49 -6.41 -1.65 14.46
N GLU A 50 -6.00 -1.04 15.57
CA GLU A 50 -4.58 -0.75 15.87
C GLU A 50 -3.87 0.12 14.83
N GLY A 51 -4.63 0.88 14.03
CA GLY A 51 -4.09 1.79 13.01
C GLY A 51 -3.60 1.09 11.74
N ALA A 52 -3.85 -0.21 11.61
CA ALA A 52 -3.57 -0.95 10.37
C ALA A 52 -4.47 -0.51 9.22
N VAL A 53 -4.06 -0.81 7.99
CA VAL A 53 -4.77 -0.39 6.77
C VAL A 53 -4.86 -1.54 5.79
N ALA A 54 -6.07 -1.78 5.26
CA ALA A 54 -6.27 -2.60 4.08
C ALA A 54 -6.28 -1.71 2.82
N MET A 55 -5.73 -2.21 1.72
CA MET A 55 -5.68 -1.55 0.43
C MET A 55 -6.09 -2.52 -0.67
N ARG A 56 -6.85 -2.04 -1.66
CA ARG A 56 -7.21 -2.81 -2.87
C ARG A 56 -7.36 -1.90 -4.08
N SER A 57 -7.41 -2.49 -5.27
CA SER A 57 -7.81 -1.81 -6.50
C SER A 57 -9.33 -1.83 -6.63
N SER A 58 -9.93 -0.78 -7.18
CA SER A 58 -11.35 -0.78 -7.55
C SER A 58 -11.68 -1.73 -8.70
N LEU A 59 -10.67 -2.26 -9.40
CA LEU A 59 -10.84 -3.24 -10.48
C LEU A 59 -10.78 -4.69 -9.99
N ASP A 60 -10.20 -4.92 -8.81
CA ASP A 60 -10.08 -6.25 -8.19
C ASP A 60 -10.27 -6.14 -6.68
N HIS A 61 -11.46 -6.55 -6.21
CA HIS A 61 -11.82 -6.50 -4.81
C HIS A 61 -11.37 -7.74 -4.01
N ASP A 62 -10.90 -8.79 -4.69
CA ASP A 62 -10.48 -10.04 -4.04
C ASP A 62 -9.03 -9.93 -3.54
N THR A 63 -8.19 -9.17 -4.26
CA THR A 63 -6.80 -8.92 -3.85
C THR A 63 -6.73 -7.75 -2.86
N VAL A 64 -6.68 -8.08 -1.57
CA VAL A 64 -6.53 -7.09 -0.48
C VAL A 64 -5.14 -7.19 0.16
N LEU A 65 -4.35 -6.12 0.02
CA LEU A 65 -3.09 -5.93 0.74
C LEU A 65 -3.39 -5.35 2.13
N ARG A 66 -2.67 -5.78 3.16
CA ARG A 66 -2.83 -5.27 4.53
C ARG A 66 -1.49 -4.83 5.09
N TYR A 67 -1.48 -3.68 5.72
CA TYR A 67 -0.28 -3.05 6.28
C TYR A 67 -0.50 -2.73 7.75
N THR A 68 0.54 -2.94 8.55
CA THR A 68 0.59 -2.46 9.93
C THR A 68 0.57 -0.93 9.96
N GLU A 69 0.26 -0.32 11.12
CA GLU A 69 0.34 1.14 11.29
C GLU A 69 1.74 1.66 10.93
N ALA A 70 2.78 0.94 11.34
CA ALA A 70 4.17 1.33 11.12
C ALA A 70 4.53 1.31 9.63
N GLU A 71 4.16 0.25 8.90
CA GLU A 71 4.37 0.14 7.45
C GLU A 71 3.59 1.20 6.68
N TRP A 72 2.31 1.40 7.03
CA TRP A 72 1.48 2.39 6.39
C TRP A 72 2.02 3.82 6.60
N ARG A 73 2.44 4.13 7.82
CA ARG A 73 3.05 5.43 8.14
C ARG A 73 4.34 5.66 7.34
N ALA A 74 5.19 4.65 7.23
CA ALA A 74 6.41 4.74 6.43
C ALA A 74 6.09 4.98 4.95
N PHE A 75 5.13 4.23 4.39
CA PHE A 75 4.65 4.41 3.02
C PHE A 75 4.14 5.82 2.76
N VAL A 76 3.26 6.35 3.62
CA VAL A 76 2.70 7.71 3.47
C VAL A 76 3.78 8.78 3.56
N LEU A 77 4.78 8.62 4.42
CA LEU A 77 5.90 9.56 4.50
C LEU A 77 6.71 9.57 3.20
N GLY A 78 7.10 8.40 2.68
CA GLY A 78 7.83 8.32 1.41
C GLY A 78 7.04 8.84 0.21
N ALA A 79 5.73 8.54 0.15
CA ALA A 79 4.85 9.08 -0.88
C ALA A 79 4.72 10.61 -0.81
N ARG A 80 4.68 11.19 0.39
CA ARG A 80 4.68 12.65 0.57
C ARG A 80 6.00 13.31 0.20
N ASP A 81 7.10 12.59 0.39
CA ASP A 81 8.44 13.04 -0.01
C ASP A 81 8.67 12.89 -1.52
N GLY A 82 7.67 12.40 -2.28
CA GLY A 82 7.73 12.26 -3.73
C GLY A 82 8.56 11.07 -4.22
N GLU A 83 8.90 10.13 -3.33
CA GLU A 83 9.73 8.95 -3.69
C GLU A 83 9.09 8.05 -4.75
N PHE A 84 7.77 8.18 -4.95
CA PHE A 84 7.00 7.42 -5.92
C PHE A 84 6.41 8.29 -7.04
N ASP A 85 6.78 9.57 -7.13
CA ASP A 85 6.37 10.41 -8.25
C ASP A 85 6.97 9.86 -9.54
N LEU A 86 6.15 9.79 -10.59
CA LEU A 86 6.65 9.42 -11.91
C LEU A 86 7.57 10.54 -12.37
N GLU A 87 8.85 10.22 -12.59
CA GLU A 87 9.70 11.13 -13.35
C GLU A 87 8.98 11.38 -14.69
N PRO A 88 8.82 12.64 -15.10
CA PRO A 88 8.21 12.92 -16.38
C PRO A 88 9.03 12.14 -17.40
N THR A 89 8.41 11.13 -18.04
CA THR A 89 9.06 10.38 -19.11
C THR A 89 9.59 11.45 -20.03
N ALA A 90 10.93 11.59 -20.08
CA ALA A 90 11.55 12.54 -20.97
C ALA A 90 10.89 12.28 -22.30
N GLU A 91 10.13 13.28 -22.77
CA GLU A 91 9.51 13.21 -24.06
C GLU A 91 10.61 12.69 -24.99
N ARG A 92 10.27 11.73 -25.85
CA ARG A 92 11.14 11.37 -26.98
C ARG A 92 11.23 12.60 -27.88
N SER A 93 11.87 13.66 -27.38
CA SER A 93 12.39 14.80 -28.08
C SER A 93 13.74 14.34 -28.62
N GLY A 94 13.65 13.37 -29.53
CA GLY A 94 14.64 13.16 -30.56
C GLY A 94 14.07 13.84 -31.79
N GLY A 95 14.35 15.14 -31.92
CA GLY A 95 14.07 15.89 -33.13
C GLY A 95 14.81 15.33 -34.34
N ASP A 96 14.12 15.40 -35.47
CA ASP A 96 14.59 15.72 -36.82
C ASP A 96 15.96 15.22 -37.28
N VAL A 97 15.98 14.31 -38.27
CA VAL A 97 16.94 14.37 -39.39
C VAL A 97 16.25 13.89 -40.68
N GLU A 98 15.97 14.86 -41.55
CA GLU A 98 15.71 14.85 -43.02
C GLU A 98 14.69 13.88 -43.65
#